data_AF-A0A396MWT2-F1
#
_entry.id   AF-A0A396MWT2-F1
#
_cell.length_a   1.000
_cell.length_b   1.000
_cell.length_c   1.000
_cell.angle_alpha   90.00
_cell.angle_beta   90.00
_cell.angle_gamma   90.00
#
_symmetry.space_group_name_H-M   'P 1'
#
loop_
_entity.id
_entity.type
_entity.pdbx_description
1 polymer ?
#
loop_
_entity_poly.entity_id
_entity_poly.type
_entity_poly.pdbx_seq_one_letter_code
_entity_poly.pdbx_strand_id
1 'polypeptide(L)'
;MGNGNVFQTMWENQQLMLHYHEKTVFEHPYASEWYEWAWIKRPLLDAYTSLKSGKISVVSTFGNPVIWWSAIPALFYTIYLWQIRQDKIAGYLCISYASMLFPWLFIHRTVFIYQYFACSMIQILMLGNCLHFFWERDPKRTRKAALLYLAAVIGAFLLFYPVLSGYPVKQEFAEQWLEWLEGWVLS
;
A
#
# COMPACT_ATOMS: atom_id res chain seq x y z
N MET A 1 32.14 -23.31 14.83
CA MET A 1 32.53 -24.72 14.60
C MET A 1 31.31 -25.46 14.09
N GLY A 2 31.16 -25.53 12.76
CA GLY A 2 30.03 -26.18 12.10
C GLY A 2 30.28 -27.69 11.97
N ASN A 3 29.85 -28.45 12.98
CA ASN A 3 29.76 -29.92 12.94
C ASN A 3 28.31 -30.40 13.10
N GLY A 4 27.32 -29.52 12.85
CA GLY A 4 25.90 -29.86 12.85
C GLY A 4 25.47 -30.31 11.45
N ASN A 5 24.65 -31.36 11.38
CA ASN A 5 23.98 -31.77 10.15
C ASN A 5 23.31 -30.54 9.50
N VAL A 6 23.63 -30.24 8.23
CA VAL A 6 23.13 -29.04 7.54
C VAL A 6 21.61 -28.94 7.58
N PHE A 7 20.91 -30.09 7.51
CA PHE A 7 19.44 -30.13 7.62
C PHE A 7 18.95 -29.76 9.03
N GLN A 8 19.68 -30.17 10.06
CA GLN A 8 19.37 -29.81 11.44
C GLN A 8 19.57 -28.30 11.65
N THR A 9 20.70 -27.75 11.22
CA THR A 9 20.96 -26.31 11.27
C THR A 9 19.90 -25.51 10.50
N MET A 10 19.52 -25.98 9.31
CA MET A 10 18.44 -25.37 8.53
C MET A 10 17.12 -25.36 9.32
N TRP A 11 16.74 -26.49 9.91
CA TRP A 11 15.50 -26.62 10.68
C TRP A 11 15.50 -25.73 11.92
N GLU A 12 16.58 -25.76 12.70
CA GLU A 12 16.76 -24.90 13.89
C GLU A 12 16.66 -23.41 13.50
N ASN A 13 17.24 -23.02 12.38
CA ASN A 13 17.11 -21.65 11.85
C ASN A 13 15.67 -21.30 11.46
N GLN A 14 14.90 -22.20 10.85
CA GLN A 14 13.48 -21.95 10.54
C GLN A 14 12.66 -21.74 11.82
N GLN A 15 12.89 -22.57 12.84
CA GLN A 15 12.23 -22.42 14.14
C GLN A 15 12.60 -21.09 14.81
N LEU A 16 13.88 -20.70 14.76
CA LEU A 16 14.34 -19.43 15.29
C LEU A 16 13.71 -18.23 14.58
N MET A 17 13.66 -18.26 13.24
CA MET A 17 13.02 -17.22 12.43
C MET A 17 11.52 -17.10 12.74
N LEU A 18 10.80 -18.22 12.81
CA LEU A 18 9.38 -18.21 13.15
C LEU A 18 9.15 -17.63 14.55
N HIS A 19 9.91 -18.10 15.55
CA HIS A 19 9.80 -17.65 16.92
C HIS A 19 10.07 -16.15 17.09
N TYR A 20 11.09 -15.64 16.39
CA TYR A 20 11.41 -14.22 16.38
C TYR A 20 10.25 -13.40 15.82
N HIS A 21 9.73 -13.75 14.65
CA HIS A 21 8.65 -13.00 14.00
C HIS A 21 7.33 -13.09 14.78
N GLU A 22 7.02 -14.23 15.39
CA GLU A 22 5.83 -14.40 16.23
C GLU A 22 5.87 -13.49 17.45
N LYS A 23 7.04 -13.35 18.09
CA LYS A 23 7.20 -12.58 19.33
C LYS A 23 7.56 -11.11 19.14
N THR A 24 7.66 -10.62 17.91
CA THR A 24 7.99 -9.22 17.62
C THR A 24 6.75 -8.34 17.83
N VAL A 25 6.37 -8.17 19.09
CA VAL A 25 5.25 -7.33 19.54
C VAL A 25 5.82 -6.26 20.46
N PHE A 26 5.71 -5.01 20.03
CA PHE A 26 6.13 -3.83 20.77
C PHE A 26 5.31 -2.62 20.32
N GLU A 27 5.16 -1.63 21.20
CA GLU A 27 4.47 -0.40 20.86
C GLU A 27 5.31 0.44 19.90
N HIS A 28 4.70 0.85 18.78
CA HIS A 28 5.33 1.75 17.83
C HIS A 28 4.30 2.76 17.30
N PRO A 29 4.61 4.07 17.28
CA PRO A 29 3.65 5.11 16.92
C PRO A 29 3.09 4.98 15.50
N TYR A 30 3.84 4.36 14.58
CA TYR A 30 3.42 4.15 13.18
C TYR A 30 2.90 2.74 12.88
N ALA A 31 2.79 1.86 13.89
CA ALA A 31 2.24 0.52 13.69
C ALA A 31 0.78 0.62 13.20
N SER A 32 0.41 -0.23 12.26
CA SER A 32 -0.94 -0.29 11.70
C SER A 32 -1.35 -1.71 11.37
N GLU A 33 -2.63 -2.01 11.58
CA GLU A 33 -3.23 -3.30 11.29
C GLU A 33 -3.56 -3.45 9.79
N TRP A 34 -3.70 -4.69 9.35
CA TRP A 34 -3.83 -5.01 7.92
C TRP A 34 -5.02 -4.34 7.21
N TYR A 35 -6.13 -4.18 7.92
CA TYR A 35 -7.34 -3.56 7.39
C TYR A 35 -7.22 -2.03 7.27
N GLU A 36 -6.26 -1.43 7.96
CA GLU A 36 -6.00 0.01 7.93
C GLU A 36 -5.19 0.42 6.69
N TRP A 37 -4.44 -0.52 6.10
CA TRP A 37 -3.54 -0.25 4.98
C TRP A 37 -4.29 0.13 3.71
N ALA A 38 -5.39 -0.54 3.39
CA ALA A 38 -6.17 -0.27 2.18
C ALA A 38 -6.68 1.17 2.10
N TRP A 39 -6.92 1.79 3.26
CA TRP A 39 -7.37 3.18 3.38
C TRP A 39 -6.27 4.18 3.68
N ILE A 40 -5.02 3.71 3.76
CA ILE A 40 -3.85 4.52 4.14
C ILE A 40 -4.15 5.23 5.46
N LYS A 41 -4.66 4.53 6.48
CA LYS A 41 -5.06 5.22 7.72
C LYS A 41 -3.87 5.86 8.43
N ARG A 42 -2.70 5.20 8.37
CA ARG A 42 -1.47 5.61 9.04
C ARG A 42 -0.25 5.34 8.15
N PRO A 43 0.31 6.38 7.51
CA PRO A 43 1.61 6.32 6.84
C PRO A 43 2.73 5.92 7.81
N LEU A 44 3.80 5.32 7.28
CA LEU A 44 5.02 5.11 8.03
C LEU A 44 5.93 6.32 7.86
N LEU A 45 6.38 6.93 8.95
CA LEU A 45 7.41 7.97 8.93
C LEU A 45 8.80 7.29 8.98
N ASP A 46 9.57 7.39 7.90
CA ASP A 46 10.88 6.75 7.79
C ASP A 46 12.01 7.66 8.26
N ALA A 47 11.90 8.96 7.98
CA ALA A 47 12.88 9.95 8.42
C ALA A 47 12.23 11.30 8.68
N TYR A 48 12.74 11.99 9.69
CA TYR A 48 12.35 13.36 10.04
C TYR A 48 13.58 14.17 10.42
N THR A 49 13.73 15.35 9.83
CA THR A 49 14.81 16.29 10.18
C THR A 49 14.26 17.72 10.16
N SER A 50 14.37 18.38 11.31
CA SER A 50 14.10 19.82 11.42
C SER A 50 15.32 20.62 10.95
N LEU A 51 15.09 21.58 10.06
CA LEU A 51 16.12 22.43 9.47
C LEU A 51 16.03 23.85 10.02
N LYS A 52 17.20 24.52 10.12
CA LYS A 52 17.24 25.97 10.40
C LYS A 52 16.45 26.69 9.31
N SER A 53 15.63 27.68 9.68
CA SER A 53 14.63 28.41 8.85
C SER A 53 13.17 27.95 8.91
N GLY A 54 12.79 27.06 9.84
CA GLY A 54 11.39 26.63 10.00
C GLY A 54 10.93 25.67 8.89
N LYS A 55 11.88 24.96 8.29
CA LYS A 55 11.63 23.91 7.29
C LYS A 55 11.84 22.54 7.92
N ILE A 56 11.17 21.55 7.36
CA ILE A 56 11.29 20.15 7.71
C ILE A 56 11.67 19.35 6.46
N SER A 57 12.43 18.27 6.66
CA SER A 57 12.70 17.24 5.66
C SER A 57 12.12 15.94 6.20
N VAL A 58 11.16 15.39 5.47
CA VAL A 58 10.38 14.22 5.88
C VAL A 58 10.43 13.18 4.78
N VAL A 59 10.66 11.93 5.15
CA VAL A 59 10.49 10.77 4.28
C VAL A 59 9.40 9.91 4.89
N SER A 60 8.32 9.66 4.13
CA SER A 60 7.23 8.80 4.57
C SER A 60 6.84 7.79 3.50
N THR A 61 6.61 6.55 3.95
CA THR A 61 6.16 5.43 3.13
C THR A 61 4.65 5.25 3.23
N PHE A 62 3.97 5.49 2.11
CA PHE A 62 2.56 5.22 1.90
C PHE A 62 2.24 5.10 0.40
N GLY A 63 1.05 4.60 0.08
CA GLY A 63 0.58 4.48 -1.30
C GLY A 63 0.12 5.79 -1.92
N ASN A 64 0.07 5.86 -3.25
CA ASN A 64 -0.64 6.96 -3.92
C ASN A 64 -2.15 6.85 -3.60
N PRO A 65 -2.76 7.84 -2.91
CA PRO A 65 -4.15 7.75 -2.46
C PRO A 65 -5.14 7.59 -3.62
N VAL A 66 -4.87 8.22 -4.75
CA VAL A 66 -5.73 8.10 -5.95
C VAL A 66 -5.74 6.66 -6.47
N ILE A 67 -4.60 5.97 -6.42
CA ILE A 67 -4.49 4.56 -6.83
C ILE A 67 -5.14 3.65 -5.80
N TRP A 68 -4.75 3.77 -4.54
CA TRP A 68 -5.21 2.84 -3.49
C TRP A 68 -6.70 3.01 -3.23
N TRP A 69 -7.21 4.23 -3.27
CA TRP A 69 -8.62 4.45 -3.02
C TRP A 69 -9.51 4.06 -4.18
N SER A 70 -9.05 4.22 -5.42
CA SER A 70 -9.78 3.71 -6.60
C SER A 70 -9.70 2.18 -6.71
N ALA A 71 -8.68 1.54 -6.13
CA ALA A 71 -8.59 0.09 -6.06
C ALA A 71 -9.71 -0.55 -5.24
N ILE A 72 -10.29 0.16 -4.26
CA ILE A 72 -11.43 -0.35 -3.47
C ILE A 72 -12.68 -0.59 -4.33
N PRO A 73 -13.25 0.40 -5.05
CA PRO A 73 -14.36 0.15 -5.96
C PRO A 73 -13.96 -0.80 -7.10
N ALA A 74 -12.70 -0.79 -7.55
CA ALA A 74 -12.22 -1.75 -8.55
C ALA A 74 -12.25 -3.20 -8.05
N LEU A 75 -11.93 -3.45 -6.77
CA LEU A 75 -12.07 -4.75 -6.14
C LEU A 75 -13.53 -5.22 -6.17
N PHE A 76 -14.47 -4.37 -5.76
CA PHE A 76 -15.90 -4.71 -5.80
C PHE A 76 -16.41 -4.96 -7.21
N TYR A 77 -15.99 -4.16 -8.19
CA TYR A 77 -16.34 -4.39 -9.59
C TYR A 77 -15.72 -5.68 -10.14
N THR A 78 -14.49 -6.01 -9.78
CA THR A 78 -13.84 -7.27 -10.15
C THR A 78 -14.56 -8.46 -9.54
N ILE A 79 -15.01 -8.37 -8.28
CA ILE A 79 -15.87 -9.40 -7.65
C ILE A 79 -17.19 -9.55 -8.43
N TYR A 80 -17.82 -8.45 -8.83
CA TYR A 80 -19.01 -8.50 -9.68
C TYR A 80 -18.75 -9.21 -11.02
N LEU A 81 -17.63 -8.90 -11.70
CA LEU A 81 -17.24 -9.57 -12.94
C LEU A 81 -17.03 -11.07 -12.73
N TRP A 82 -16.39 -11.46 -11.63
CA TRP A 82 -16.19 -12.86 -11.30
C TRP A 82 -17.52 -13.58 -11.02
N GLN A 83 -18.35 -13.05 -10.12
CA GLN A 83 -19.55 -13.75 -9.63
C GLN A 83 -20.72 -13.70 -10.61
N ILE A 84 -20.91 -12.57 -11.31
CA ILE A 84 -22.09 -12.36 -12.18
C ILE A 84 -21.75 -12.59 -13.64
N ARG A 85 -20.60 -12.10 -14.12
CA ARG A 85 -20.17 -12.28 -15.50
C ARG A 85 -19.38 -13.57 -15.72
N GLN A 86 -19.06 -14.30 -14.66
CA GLN A 86 -18.28 -15.54 -14.70
C GLN A 86 -16.92 -15.34 -15.38
N ASP A 87 -16.34 -14.15 -15.24
CA ASP A 87 -15.04 -13.82 -15.80
C ASP A 87 -13.92 -14.50 -15.00
N LYS A 88 -13.16 -15.38 -15.67
CA LYS A 88 -12.11 -16.18 -15.03
C LYS A 88 -10.89 -15.34 -14.65
N ILE A 89 -10.60 -14.29 -15.42
CA ILE A 89 -9.48 -13.38 -15.14
C ILE A 89 -9.76 -12.61 -13.85
N ALA A 90 -10.97 -12.06 -13.71
CA ALA A 90 -11.43 -11.41 -12.49
C ALA A 90 -11.38 -12.36 -11.29
N GLY A 91 -11.83 -13.61 -11.45
CA GLY A 91 -11.73 -14.63 -10.40
C GLY A 91 -10.30 -14.90 -9.95
N TYR A 92 -9.37 -15.05 -10.90
CA TYR A 92 -7.95 -15.21 -10.60
C TYR A 92 -7.40 -14.01 -9.81
N LEU A 93 -7.69 -12.78 -10.25
CA LEU A 93 -7.25 -11.57 -9.55
C LEU A 93 -7.81 -11.49 -8.13
N CYS A 94 -9.10 -11.81 -7.93
CA CYS A 94 -9.71 -11.84 -6.60
C CYS A 94 -9.03 -12.88 -5.69
N ILE A 95 -8.76 -14.08 -6.19
CA ILE A 95 -8.06 -15.13 -5.41
C ILE A 95 -6.63 -14.71 -5.10
N SER A 96 -5.90 -14.13 -6.07
CA SER A 96 -4.53 -13.65 -5.84
C SER A 96 -4.50 -12.55 -4.76
N TYR A 97 -5.38 -11.57 -4.83
CA TYR A 97 -5.47 -10.52 -3.82
C TYR A 97 -5.84 -11.10 -2.45
N ALA A 98 -6.84 -11.99 -2.40
CA ALA A 98 -7.23 -12.66 -1.17
C ALA A 98 -6.07 -13.50 -0.59
N SER A 99 -5.28 -14.21 -1.40
CA SER A 99 -4.14 -14.99 -0.92
C SER A 99 -3.04 -14.14 -0.28
N MET A 100 -2.89 -12.89 -0.73
CA MET A 100 -1.94 -11.95 -0.15
C MET A 100 -2.46 -11.30 1.13
N LEU A 101 -3.77 -11.07 1.22
CA LEU A 101 -4.39 -10.41 2.36
C LEU A 101 -4.76 -11.38 3.51
N PHE A 102 -5.17 -12.60 3.17
CA PHE A 102 -5.69 -13.61 4.09
C PHE A 102 -4.72 -14.00 5.22
N PRO A 103 -3.40 -14.19 4.99
CA PRO A 103 -2.46 -14.49 6.06
C PRO A 103 -2.43 -13.42 7.17
N TRP A 104 -2.68 -12.16 6.83
CA TRP A 104 -2.66 -11.06 7.79
C TRP A 104 -3.80 -11.11 8.80
N LEU A 105 -4.87 -11.87 8.54
CA LEU A 105 -5.93 -12.13 9.53
C LEU A 105 -5.42 -12.82 10.80
N PHE A 106 -4.29 -13.53 10.70
CA PHE A 106 -3.72 -14.32 11.79
C PHE A 106 -2.42 -13.73 12.36
N ILE A 107 -1.90 -12.66 11.76
CA ILE A 107 -0.62 -12.06 12.13
C ILE A 107 -0.90 -10.77 12.91
N HIS A 108 -0.64 -10.79 14.21
CA HIS A 108 -0.83 -9.64 15.12
C HIS A 108 0.48 -9.11 15.72
N ARG A 109 1.61 -9.39 15.06
CA ARG A 109 2.91 -8.80 15.43
C ARG A 109 2.94 -7.33 15.03
N THR A 110 3.88 -6.55 15.56
CA THR A 110 4.04 -5.14 15.16
C THR A 110 4.44 -5.04 13.68
N VAL A 111 3.56 -4.45 12.87
CA VAL A 111 3.72 -4.32 11.42
C VAL A 111 3.27 -2.94 10.92
N PHE A 112 3.57 -2.66 9.65
CA PHE A 112 3.45 -1.34 9.05
C PHE A 112 2.90 -1.43 7.63
N ILE A 113 2.43 -0.29 7.12
CA ILE A 113 1.77 -0.14 5.81
C ILE A 113 2.59 -0.64 4.61
N TYR A 114 3.93 -0.63 4.67
CA TYR A 114 4.76 -1.07 3.53
C TYR A 114 4.53 -2.55 3.16
N GLN A 115 4.03 -3.37 4.11
CA GLN A 115 3.70 -4.77 3.84
C GLN A 115 2.57 -4.93 2.82
N TYR A 116 1.69 -3.92 2.72
CA TYR A 116 0.61 -3.90 1.75
C TYR A 116 1.09 -3.65 0.31
N PHE A 117 2.36 -3.30 0.10
CA PHE A 117 2.94 -3.11 -1.23
C PHE A 117 2.70 -4.31 -2.15
N ALA A 118 2.85 -5.54 -1.65
CA ALA A 118 2.56 -6.76 -2.41
C ALA A 118 1.10 -6.81 -2.89
N CYS A 119 0.15 -6.50 -1.99
CA CYS A 119 -1.28 -6.45 -2.31
C CYS A 119 -1.59 -5.37 -3.37
N SER A 120 -0.88 -4.24 -3.31
CA SER A 120 -1.07 -3.13 -4.25
C SER A 120 -0.74 -3.50 -5.71
N MET A 121 0.19 -4.44 -5.93
CA MET A 121 0.51 -4.93 -7.29
C MET A 121 -0.70 -5.58 -7.95
N ILE A 122 -1.43 -6.41 -7.21
CA ILE A 122 -2.64 -7.08 -7.72
C ILE A 122 -3.78 -6.07 -7.90
N GLN A 123 -3.88 -5.07 -7.02
CA GLN A 123 -4.87 -4.00 -7.16
C GLN A 123 -4.70 -3.17 -8.43
N ILE A 124 -3.46 -2.88 -8.83
CA ILE A 124 -3.18 -2.20 -10.10
C ILE A 124 -3.65 -3.06 -11.29
N LEU A 125 -3.47 -4.38 -11.23
CA LEU A 125 -4.00 -5.29 -12.25
C LEU A 125 -5.52 -5.31 -12.26
N MET A 126 -6.18 -5.26 -11.11
CA MET A 126 -7.65 -5.14 -11.02
C MET A 126 -8.14 -3.84 -11.65
N LEU A 127 -7.48 -2.71 -11.38
CA LEU A 127 -7.78 -1.43 -12.04
C LEU A 127 -7.61 -1.52 -13.55
N GLY A 128 -6.53 -2.16 -14.02
CA GLY A 128 -6.30 -2.43 -15.44
C GLY A 128 -7.39 -3.29 -16.08
N ASN A 129 -7.83 -4.33 -15.38
CA ASN A 129 -8.93 -5.19 -15.82
C ASN A 129 -10.24 -4.41 -15.92
N CYS A 130 -10.58 -3.59 -14.91
CA CYS A 130 -11.73 -2.70 -14.95
C CYS A 130 -11.66 -1.75 -16.16
N LEU A 131 -10.49 -1.16 -16.40
CA LEU A 131 -10.26 -0.27 -17.54
C LEU A 131 -10.46 -1.00 -18.87
N HIS A 132 -9.96 -2.23 -19.00
CA HIS A 132 -10.15 -3.07 -20.19
C HIS A 132 -11.64 -3.32 -20.48
N PHE A 133 -12.42 -3.72 -19.47
CA PHE A 133 -13.86 -3.92 -19.62
C PHE A 133 -14.61 -2.64 -20.06
N PHE A 134 -14.26 -1.48 -19.51
CA PHE A 134 -14.86 -0.22 -19.93
C PHE A 134 -14.38 0.21 -21.32
N TRP A 135 -13.16 -0.17 -21.69
CA TRP A 135 -12.58 0.16 -22.99
C TRP A 135 -13.33 -0.56 -24.11
N GLU A 136 -13.69 -1.84 -23.93
CA GLU A 136 -14.47 -2.60 -24.91
C GLU A 136 -15.86 -2.02 -25.16
N ARG A 137 -16.46 -1.39 -24.13
CA ARG A 137 -17.81 -0.82 -24.21
C ARG A 137 -17.86 0.57 -24.84
N ASP A 138 -16.96 1.47 -24.45
CA ASP A 138 -16.87 2.83 -24.99
C ASP A 138 -15.41 3.32 -24.97
N PRO A 139 -14.61 3.01 -26.02
CA PRO A 139 -13.20 3.37 -26.05
C PRO A 139 -12.95 4.88 -25.92
N LYS A 140 -13.83 5.72 -26.49
CA LYS A 140 -13.64 7.18 -26.52
C LYS A 140 -13.84 7.77 -25.14
N ARG A 141 -14.91 7.39 -24.43
CA ARG A 141 -15.18 7.85 -23.07
C ARG A 141 -14.16 7.30 -22.09
N THR A 142 -13.83 6.01 -22.21
CA THR A 142 -12.87 5.34 -21.33
C THR A 142 -11.47 5.92 -21.48
N ARG A 143 -11.02 6.22 -22.70
CA ARG A 143 -9.73 6.91 -22.92
C ARG A 143 -9.68 8.28 -22.24
N LYS A 144 -10.74 9.08 -22.33
CA LYS A 144 -10.80 10.38 -21.63
C LYS A 144 -10.75 10.20 -20.12
N ALA A 145 -11.53 9.27 -19.57
CA ALA A 145 -11.52 8.96 -18.14
C ALA A 145 -10.15 8.47 -17.67
N ALA A 146 -9.48 7.60 -18.44
CA ALA A 146 -8.15 7.10 -18.15
C ALA A 146 -7.09 8.21 -18.15
N LEU A 147 -7.15 9.15 -19.10
CA LEU A 147 -6.25 10.30 -19.13
C LEU A 147 -6.47 11.25 -17.95
N LEU A 148 -7.72 11.50 -17.57
CA LEU A 148 -8.04 12.30 -16.38
C LEU A 148 -7.56 11.61 -15.10
N TYR A 149 -7.78 10.31 -14.98
CA TYR A 149 -7.29 9.51 -13.87
C TYR A 149 -5.76 9.51 -13.79
N LEU A 150 -5.07 9.34 -14.92
CA LEU A 150 -3.61 9.42 -15.01
C LEU A 150 -3.10 10.80 -14.58
N ALA A 151 -3.74 11.88 -15.04
CA ALA A 151 -3.41 13.24 -14.63
C ALA A 151 -3.59 13.45 -13.11
N ALA A 152 -4.65 12.90 -12.52
CA ALA A 152 -4.88 12.94 -11.07
C ALA A 152 -3.80 12.15 -10.30
N VAL A 153 -3.43 10.96 -10.76
CA VAL A 153 -2.36 10.13 -10.17
C VAL A 153 -1.01 10.87 -10.20
N ILE A 154 -0.66 11.47 -11.34
CA ILE A 154 0.56 12.28 -11.49
C ILE A 154 0.49 13.53 -10.61
N GLY A 155 -0.66 14.22 -10.58
CA GLY A 155 -0.87 15.39 -9.74
C GLY A 155 -0.68 15.07 -8.25
N ALA A 156 -1.26 13.96 -7.77
CA ALA A 156 -1.04 13.49 -6.40
C ALA A 156 0.43 13.14 -6.15
N PHE A 157 1.10 12.45 -7.08
CA PHE A 157 2.54 12.17 -6.94
C PHE A 157 3.38 13.45 -6.81
N LEU A 158 3.12 14.46 -7.64
CA LEU A 158 3.82 15.75 -7.58
C LEU A 158 3.54 16.50 -6.28
N LEU A 159 2.29 16.46 -5.79
CA LEU A 159 1.90 17.06 -4.51
C LEU A 159 2.66 16.40 -3.34
N PHE A 160 2.72 15.07 -3.31
CA PHE A 160 3.40 14.30 -2.26
C PHE A 160 4.92 14.15 -2.48
N TYR A 161 5.45 14.61 -3.61
CA TYR A 161 6.88 14.47 -3.94
C TYR A 161 7.82 14.95 -2.83
N PRO A 162 7.55 16.06 -2.11
CA PRO A 162 8.44 16.50 -1.03
C PRO A 162 8.62 15.47 0.08
N VAL A 163 7.53 14.83 0.53
CA VAL A 163 7.56 13.82 1.61
C VAL A 163 7.98 12.44 1.12
N LEU A 164 7.95 12.19 -0.19
CA LEU A 164 8.49 10.97 -0.79
C LEU A 164 10.01 11.05 -1.00
N SER A 165 10.53 12.25 -1.28
CA SER A 165 11.95 12.48 -1.61
C SER A 165 12.78 13.03 -0.46
N GLY A 166 12.15 13.50 0.63
CA GLY A 166 12.85 14.25 1.68
C GLY A 166 13.15 15.69 1.31
N TYR A 167 12.53 16.24 0.26
CA TYR A 167 12.77 17.62 -0.16
C TYR A 167 12.31 18.61 0.93
N PRO A 168 13.18 19.55 1.37
CA PRO A 168 12.83 20.46 2.45
C PRO A 168 11.68 21.42 2.13
N VAL A 169 10.61 21.35 2.91
CA VAL A 169 9.43 22.23 2.81
C VAL A 169 9.14 22.91 4.14
N LYS A 170 8.33 23.96 4.12
CA LYS A 170 7.83 24.56 5.37
C LYS A 170 6.86 23.59 6.04
N GLN A 171 6.88 23.53 7.37
CA GLN A 171 5.98 22.67 8.15
C GLN A 171 4.49 22.96 7.84
N GLU A 172 4.12 24.25 7.78
CA GLU A 172 2.77 24.70 7.43
C GLU A 172 2.25 24.14 6.09
N PHE A 173 3.14 23.93 5.12
CA PHE A 173 2.74 23.35 3.83
C PHE A 173 2.36 21.88 3.98
N ALA A 174 3.10 21.12 4.77
CA ALA A 174 2.82 19.71 5.02
C ALA A 174 1.50 19.55 5.79
N GLU A 175 1.33 20.28 6.89
CA GLU A 175 0.12 20.27 7.72
C GLU A 175 -1.15 20.64 6.92
N GLN A 176 -1.06 21.64 6.04
CA GLN A 176 -2.24 22.12 5.31
C GLN A 176 -2.58 21.27 4.08
N TRP A 177 -1.58 20.77 3.35
CA TRP A 177 -1.79 20.19 2.00
C TRP A 177 -1.56 18.70 1.90
N LEU A 178 -0.77 18.12 2.81
CA LEU A 178 -0.35 16.72 2.71
C LEU A 178 -1.09 15.83 3.71
N GLU A 179 -1.50 16.34 4.87
CA GLU A 179 -2.19 15.56 5.91
C GLU A 179 -3.68 15.42 5.62
N TRP A 180 -4.03 14.55 4.66
CA TRP A 180 -5.41 14.37 4.19
C TRP A 180 -6.32 13.65 5.19
N LEU A 181 -5.75 12.83 6.07
CA LEU A 181 -6.45 12.11 7.13
C LEU A 181 -5.80 12.43 8.47
N GLU A 182 -6.57 12.42 9.55
CA GLU A 182 -6.08 12.71 10.92
C GLU A 182 -4.90 11.81 11.36
N GLY A 183 -4.76 10.61 10.77
CA GLY A 183 -3.68 9.69 11.08
C GLY A 183 -2.37 9.94 10.31
N TRP A 184 -2.32 10.95 9.44
CA TRP A 184 -1.16 11.25 8.61
C TRP A 184 -0.27 12.25 9.32
N VAL A 185 0.90 11.77 9.77
CA VAL A 185 1.92 12.60 10.38
C VAL A 185 3.01 12.80 9.33
N LEU A 186 2.86 13.85 8.53
CA LEU A 186 3.78 14.21 7.43
C LEU A 186 4.52 15.52 7.70
N SER A 187 4.34 16.07 8.90
CA SER A 187 4.90 17.32 9.38
C SER A 187 5.68 17.17 10.69
#